data_AF-A0AAW5N9X6-F1
#
_entry.id   AF-A0AAW5N9X6-F1
#
_cell.length_a   1.000
_cell.length_b   1.000
_cell.length_c   1.000
_cell.angle_alpha   90.00
_cell.angle_beta   90.00
_cell.angle_gamma   90.00
#
_symmetry.space_group_name_H-M   'P 1'
#
loop_
_entity.id
_entity.type
_entity.pdbx_description
1 polymer ?
#
loop_
_entity_poly.entity_id
_entity_poly.type
_entity_poly.pdbx_seq_one_letter_code
_entity_poly.pdbx_strand_id
1 'polypeptide(L)'
;MKKVVIKGKEYKIGYSLRVLFMYEKKNGKPFSGDTLESMYMLMYASLLALNDDFVMSFEELIDVCDEDMSIYDSFQQIVIEASKRMESYNENKKKVMEN
;
A
#
# COMPACT_ATOMS: atom_id res chain seq x y z
N MET A 1 7.15 -2.70 -5.92
CA MET A 1 7.65 -1.84 -4.83
C MET A 1 8.35 -0.66 -5.49
N LYS A 2 8.17 0.54 -4.96
CA LYS A 2 8.86 1.77 -5.40
C LYS A 2 9.46 2.45 -4.18
N LYS A 3 10.27 3.48 -4.40
CA LYS A 3 10.78 4.35 -3.35
C LYS A 3 10.10 5.71 -3.43
N VAL A 4 9.86 6.31 -2.28
CA VAL A 4 9.40 7.70 -2.14
C VAL A 4 10.31 8.43 -1.16
N VAL A 5 10.46 9.74 -1.34
CA VAL A 5 11.24 10.58 -0.42
C VAL A 5 10.26 11.28 0.51
N ILE A 6 10.37 11.04 1.81
CA ILE A 6 9.57 11.71 2.83
C ILE A 6 10.54 12.43 3.78
N LYS A 7 10.38 13.75 3.93
CA LYS A 7 11.26 14.60 4.76
C LYS A 7 12.77 14.38 4.49
N GLY A 8 13.14 14.22 3.21
CA GLY A 8 14.52 14.03 2.77
C GLY A 8 15.08 12.61 2.94
N LYS A 9 14.26 11.65 3.38
CA LYS A 9 14.67 10.24 3.55
C LYS A 9 13.91 9.34 2.57
N GLU A 10 14.62 8.40 1.96
CA GLU A 10 14.01 7.39 1.07
C GLU A 10 13.33 6.29 1.88
N TYR A 11 12.07 6.00 1.54
CA TYR A 11 11.30 4.88 2.07
C TYR A 11 10.78 3.98 0.96
N LYS A 12 10.72 2.69 1.22
CA LYS A 12 10.11 1.69 0.34
C LYS A 12 8.59 1.69 0.54
N ILE A 13 7.86 1.75 -0.56
CA ILE A 13 6.41 1.57 -0.60
C ILE A 13 6.03 0.45 -1.55
N GLY A 14 4.95 -0.26 -1.25
CA GLY A 14 4.59 -1.49 -1.94
C GLY A 14 3.21 -2.01 -1.58
N TYR A 15 2.74 -2.94 -2.41
CA TYR A 15 1.55 -3.75 -2.13
C TYR A 15 1.98 -5.21 -2.14
N SER A 16 2.09 -5.81 -0.94
CA SER A 16 2.50 -7.20 -0.75
C SER A 16 1.73 -7.85 0.40
N LEU A 17 1.81 -9.17 0.55
CA LEU A 17 1.17 -9.88 1.67
C LEU A 17 1.60 -9.33 3.04
N ARG A 18 2.86 -8.93 3.20
CA ARG A 18 3.35 -8.32 4.46
C ARG A 18 2.63 -7.01 4.78
N VAL A 19 2.35 -6.21 3.75
CA VAL A 19 1.60 -4.95 3.88
C VAL A 19 0.15 -5.23 4.27
N LEU A 20 -0.49 -6.20 3.63
CA LEU A 20 -1.86 -6.60 3.94
C LEU A 20 -1.99 -7.14 5.37
N PHE A 21 -1.05 -7.98 5.81
CA PHE A 21 -1.02 -8.47 7.20
C PHE A 21 -0.75 -7.35 8.20
N MET A 22 0.12 -6.39 7.87
CA MET A 22 0.34 -5.22 8.72
C MET A 22 -0.92 -4.37 8.85
N TYR A 23 -1.63 -4.16 7.74
CA TYR A 23 -2.92 -3.46 7.73
C TYR A 23 -3.94 -4.19 8.60
N GLU A 24 -4.13 -5.50 8.38
CA GLU A 24 -5.11 -6.30 9.09
C GLU A 24 -4.81 -6.36 10.60
N LYS A 25 -3.54 -6.54 10.97
CA LYS A 25 -3.11 -6.51 12.37
C LYS A 25 -3.43 -5.19 13.06
N LYS A 26 -3.36 -4.06 12.33
CA LYS A 26 -3.67 -2.74 12.88
C LYS A 26 -5.16 -2.43 12.94
N ASN A 27 -5.92 -2.85 11.93
CA ASN A 27 -7.31 -2.45 11.75
C ASN A 27 -8.31 -3.52 12.23
N GLY A 28 -7.83 -4.72 12.57
CA GLY A 28 -8.66 -5.86 13.00
C GLY A 28 -9.52 -6.45 11.88
N LYS A 29 -9.29 -6.05 10.63
CA LYS A 29 -10.04 -6.50 9.45
C LYS A 29 -9.17 -6.47 8.19
N PRO A 30 -9.42 -7.36 7.22
CA PRO A 30 -8.70 -7.33 5.95
C PRO A 30 -8.98 -6.02 5.20
N PHE A 31 -8.03 -5.63 4.35
CA PHE A 31 -8.17 -4.46 3.49
C PHE A 31 -9.26 -4.70 2.44
N SER A 32 -10.26 -3.81 2.39
CA SER A 32 -11.34 -3.83 1.40
C SER A 32 -11.26 -2.72 0.35
N GLY A 33 -10.54 -1.62 0.65
CA GLY A 33 -10.37 -0.50 -0.27
C GLY A 33 -11.59 0.41 -0.42
N ASP A 34 -12.54 0.35 0.52
CA ASP A 34 -13.84 1.04 0.39
C ASP A 34 -13.77 2.54 0.70
N THR A 35 -12.76 3.00 1.45
CA THR A 35 -12.65 4.40 1.88
C THR A 35 -11.28 4.98 1.60
N LEU A 36 -11.22 6.31 1.42
CA LEU A 36 -9.96 7.03 1.27
C LEU A 36 -9.04 6.82 2.48
N GLU A 37 -9.59 6.88 3.69
CA GLU A 37 -8.86 6.59 4.92
C GLU A 37 -8.25 5.18 4.91
N SER A 38 -8.99 4.17 4.41
CA SER A 38 -8.46 2.81 4.29
C SER A 38 -7.25 2.73 3.34
N MET A 39 -7.23 3.55 2.28
CA MET A 39 -6.09 3.64 1.35
C MET A 39 -4.87 4.27 2.02
N TYR A 40 -5.06 5.36 2.78
CA TYR A 40 -3.98 5.97 3.56
C TYR A 40 -3.47 5.06 4.67
N MET A 41 -4.35 4.34 5.37
CA MET A 41 -3.97 3.34 6.36
C MET A 41 -3.19 2.18 5.71
N LEU A 42 -3.51 1.81 4.48
CA LEU A 42 -2.74 0.81 3.72
C LEU A 42 -1.37 1.34 3.33
N MET A 43 -1.26 2.61 2.91
CA MET A 43 0.01 3.27 2.66
C MET A 43 0.88 3.31 3.92
N TYR A 44 0.27 3.65 5.06
CA TYR A 44 0.93 3.63 6.37
C TYR A 44 1.42 2.23 6.75
N ALA A 45 0.58 1.22 6.58
CA ALA A 45 0.96 -0.18 6.78
C ALA A 45 2.11 -0.60 5.84
N SER A 46 2.13 -0.08 4.61
CA SER A 46 3.23 -0.32 3.66
C SER A 46 4.54 0.24 4.18
N LEU A 47 4.53 1.48 4.68
CA LEU A 47 5.74 2.12 5.19
C LEU A 47 6.29 1.37 6.41
N LEU A 48 5.41 1.01 7.35
CA LEU A 48 5.78 0.22 8.53
C LEU A 48 6.30 -1.18 8.19
N ALA A 49 5.70 -1.86 7.22
CA ALA A 49 6.05 -3.25 6.91
C ALA A 49 7.33 -3.39 6.07
N LEU A 50 7.74 -2.32 5.36
CA LEU A 50 8.85 -2.37 4.41
C LEU A 50 10.08 -1.58 4.86
N ASN A 51 9.98 -0.84 5.97
CA ASN A 51 11.03 0.02 6.49
C ASN A 51 11.08 -0.10 8.02
N ASP A 52 12.06 -0.83 8.53
CA ASP A 52 12.21 -1.07 9.98
C ASP A 52 12.54 0.21 10.76
N ASP A 53 13.01 1.24 10.06
CA ASP A 53 13.41 2.54 10.57
C ASP A 53 12.35 3.63 10.37
N PHE A 54 11.14 3.25 9.96
CA PHE A 54 9.99 4.14 9.85
C PHE A 54 9.31 4.29 11.22
N VAL A 55 9.40 5.49 11.79
CA VAL A 55 8.92 5.81 13.14
C VAL A 55 7.75 6.80 13.18
N MET A 56 7.34 7.30 12.01
CA MET A 56 6.29 8.30 11.88
C MET A 56 4.92 7.72 12.28
N SER A 57 4.12 8.53 12.97
CA SER A 57 2.72 8.21 13.27
C SER A 57 1.84 8.30 12.02
N PHE A 58 0.60 7.85 12.12
CA PHE A 58 -0.35 7.99 11.03
C PHE A 58 -0.68 9.46 10.74
N GLU A 59 -0.90 10.27 11.78
CA GLU A 59 -1.20 11.70 11.64
C GLU A 59 -0.05 12.46 10.96
N GLU A 60 1.19 12.23 11.39
CA GLU A 60 2.36 12.86 10.75
C GLU A 60 2.54 12.45 9.28
N LEU A 61 2.09 11.25 8.89
CA LEU A 61 2.08 10.84 7.49
C LEU A 61 1.00 11.59 6.69
N ILE A 62 -0.18 11.81 7.29
CA ILE A 62 -1.23 12.61 6.65
C ILE A 62 -0.76 14.04 6.45
N ASP A 63 -0.15 14.67 7.45
CA ASP A 63 0.41 16.03 7.33
C ASP A 63 1.41 16.11 6.16
N VAL A 64 2.28 15.11 6.04
CA VAL A 64 3.23 15.01 4.92
C VAL A 64 2.52 14.88 3.57
N CYS A 65 1.43 14.12 3.48
CA CYS A 65 0.68 13.95 2.24
C CYS A 65 -0.16 15.18 1.88
N ASP A 66 -0.60 15.96 2.86
CA ASP A 66 -1.24 17.25 2.64
C ASP A 66 -0.24 18.27 2.06
N GLU A 67 1.03 18.21 2.47
CA GLU A 67 2.12 19.02 1.90
C GLU A 67 2.59 18.53 0.53
N ASP A 68 2.66 17.20 0.32
CA ASP A 68 3.12 16.57 -0.91
C ASP A 68 2.26 15.35 -1.29
N MET A 69 1.25 15.60 -2.13
CA MET A 69 0.35 14.56 -2.64
C MET A 69 1.04 13.53 -3.56
N SER A 70 2.25 13.82 -4.08
CA SER A 70 2.94 12.92 -5.00
C SER A 70 3.31 11.58 -4.34
N ILE A 71 3.43 11.56 -3.02
CA ILE A 71 3.66 10.36 -2.21
C ILE A 71 2.46 9.42 -2.33
N TYR A 72 1.26 9.96 -2.16
CA TYR A 72 0.02 9.19 -2.28
C TYR A 72 -0.23 8.75 -3.72
N ASP A 73 0.00 9.62 -4.71
CA ASP A 73 -0.12 9.27 -6.13
C ASP A 73 0.79 8.09 -6.49
N SER A 74 2.04 8.13 -6.02
CA SER A 74 3.01 7.05 -6.20
C SER A 74 2.51 5.74 -5.60
N PHE A 75 1.89 5.80 -4.42
CA PHE A 75 1.30 4.64 -3.77
C PHE A 75 0.06 4.12 -4.52
N GLN A 76 -0.85 4.99 -4.95
CA GLN A 76 -2.04 4.60 -5.71
C GLN A 76 -1.67 3.85 -6.99
N GLN A 77 -0.65 4.30 -7.72
CA GLN A 77 -0.18 3.60 -8.91
C GLN A 77 0.29 2.18 -8.59
N ILE A 78 0.96 1.97 -7.45
CA ILE A 78 1.37 0.63 -7.00
C ILE A 78 0.15 -0.25 -6.71
N VAL A 79 -0.88 0.29 -6.06
CA VAL A 79 -2.11 -0.44 -5.77
C VAL A 79 -2.81 -0.84 -7.07
N ILE A 80 -2.96 0.10 -8.03
CA ILE A 80 -3.56 -0.17 -9.34
C ILE A 80 -2.78 -1.25 -10.11
N GLU A 81 -1.45 -1.13 -10.15
CA GLU A 81 -0.59 -2.14 -10.77
C GLU A 81 -0.74 -3.52 -10.08
N ALA A 82 -0.91 -3.54 -8.76
CA ALA A 82 -1.11 -4.78 -8.01
C ALA A 82 -2.46 -5.43 -8.29
N SER A 83 -3.55 -4.65 -8.32
CA SER A 83 -4.89 -5.13 -8.67
C SER A 83 -4.91 -5.73 -10.07
N LYS A 84 -4.31 -5.05 -11.06
CA LYS A 84 -4.20 -5.57 -12.44
C LYS A 84 -3.46 -6.92 -12.50
N ARG A 85 -2.34 -7.06 -11.78
CA ARG A 85 -1.61 -8.34 -11.71
C ARG A 85 -2.48 -9.45 -11.12
N MET A 86 -3.29 -9.14 -10.11
CA MET A 86 -4.16 -10.11 -9.45
C MET A 86 -5.33 -10.52 -10.34
N GLU A 87 -5.92 -9.59 -11.09
CA GLU A 87 -6.93 -9.87 -12.12
C GLU A 87 -6.38 -10.78 -13.22
N SER A 88 -5.23 -10.42 -13.81
CA SER A 88 -4.59 -11.25 -14.85
C SER A 88 -4.24 -12.65 -14.36
N TYR A 89 -3.80 -12.80 -13.10
CA TYR A 89 -3.56 -14.10 -12.49
C TYR A 89 -4.85 -14.92 -12.38
N ASN A 90 -5.95 -14.32 -11.95
CA ASN A 90 -7.24 -14.98 -11.80
C ASN A 90 -7.84 -15.40 -13.15
N GLU A 91 -7.71 -14.57 -14.19
CA GLU A 91 -8.14 -14.92 -15.56
C GLU A 91 -7.35 -16.11 -16.13
N ASN A 92 -6.02 -16.11 -15.96
CA ASN A 92 -5.18 -17.23 -16.40
C ASN A 92 -5.51 -18.51 -15.64
N LYS A 93 -5.77 -18.43 -14.33
CA LYS A 93 -6.16 -19.59 -13.53
C LYS A 93 -7.48 -20.21 -14.00
N LYS A 94 -8.50 -19.39 -14.33
CA LYS A 94 -9.77 -19.89 -14.89
C LYS A 94 -9.57 -20.68 -16.19
N LYS A 95 -8.78 -20.14 -17.12
CA LYS A 95 -8.46 -20.81 -18.40
C LYS A 95 -7.74 -22.15 -18.23
N VAL A 96 -6.93 -22.31 -17.19
CA VAL A 96 -6.23 -23.58 -16.88
C VAL A 96 -7.17 -24.62 -16.24
N MET A 97 -8.19 -24.18 -15.50
CA MET A 97 -9.16 -25.07 -14.84
C MET A 97 -10.32 -25.49 -15.76
N GLU A 98 -10.55 -24.77 -16.86
CA GLU A 98 -11.59 -25.03 -17.86
C GLU A 98 -11.10 -25.90 -19.05
N ASN A 99 -9.81 -26.25 -19.09
CA ASN A 99 -9.21 -27.19 -20.05
C ASN A 99 -8.78 -28.48 -19.34
#